data_AF-A0A535U6N2-F1
#
_entry.id   AF-A0A535U6N2-F1
#
_cell.length_a   1.000
_cell.length_b   1.000
_cell.length_c   1.000
_cell.angle_alpha   90.00
_cell.angle_beta   90.00
_cell.angle_gamma   90.00
#
_symmetry.space_group_name_H-M   'P 1'
#
loop_
_entity.id
_entity.type
_entity.pdbx_description
1 polymer ?
#
loop_
_entity_poly.entity_id
_entity_poly.type
_entity_poly.pdbx_seq_one_letter_code
_entity_poly.pdbx_strand_id
1 'polypeptide(L)'
;MKIRRPAFDAIQAHGADGYPNEICGIMLGPQGERTVTDVRRARNIIVERSRDRYEIDPLDHIRIQREADEAGLDIIGYYHSHPDHPARASVFDTERAWAGYVYVIVSVENGKPVDANAFVAANDGGPFRDEPLEIT
;
A
#
# COMPACT_ATOMS: atom_id res chain seq x y z
N MET A 1 9.88 5.60 7.67
CA MET A 1 9.20 4.32 7.96
C MET A 1 10.13 3.15 7.58
N LYS A 2 10.05 2.00 8.27
CA LYS A 2 10.86 0.80 7.97
C LYS A 2 10.03 -0.39 7.46
N ILE A 3 10.42 -1.02 6.35
CA ILE A 3 9.80 -2.27 5.86
C ILE A 3 10.85 -3.38 5.91
N ARG A 4 10.52 -4.54 6.46
CA ARG A 4 11.39 -5.73 6.37
C ARG A 4 11.45 -6.24 4.94
N ARG A 5 12.63 -6.64 4.46
CA ARG A 5 12.85 -7.14 3.10
C ARG A 5 11.79 -8.16 2.65
N PRO A 6 11.41 -9.20 3.42
CA PRO A 6 10.39 -10.16 2.97
C PRO A 6 9.02 -9.52 2.69
N ALA A 7 8.61 -8.56 3.52
CA ALA A 7 7.37 -7.83 3.33
C ALA A 7 7.44 -6.92 2.09
N PHE A 8 8.56 -6.23 1.89
CA PHE A 8 8.78 -5.41 0.71
C PHE A 8 8.80 -6.23 -0.59
N ASP A 9 9.46 -7.39 -0.58
CA ASP A 9 9.49 -8.31 -1.72
C ASP A 9 8.08 -8.82 -2.05
N ALA A 10 7.25 -9.09 -1.03
CA ALA A 10 5.86 -9.49 -1.22
C ALA A 10 4.99 -8.38 -1.85
N ILE A 11 5.21 -7.11 -1.47
CA ILE A 11 4.58 -5.94 -2.12
C ILE A 11 4.98 -5.89 -3.60
N GLN A 12 6.29 -5.98 -3.89
CA GLN A 12 6.79 -5.93 -5.26
C GLN A 12 6.25 -7.07 -6.11
N ALA A 13 6.26 -8.30 -5.58
CA ALA A 13 5.69 -9.45 -6.26
C ALA A 13 4.19 -9.26 -6.55
N HIS A 14 3.43 -8.69 -5.62
CA HIS A 14 2.02 -8.39 -5.86
C HIS A 14 1.83 -7.38 -7.00
N GLY A 15 2.64 -6.31 -7.04
CA GLY A 15 2.62 -5.34 -8.13
C GLY A 15 2.92 -5.97 -9.50
N ALA A 16 3.90 -6.88 -9.55
CA ALA A 16 4.22 -7.62 -10.78
C ALA A 16 3.06 -8.54 -11.21
N ASP A 17 2.47 -9.28 -10.28
CA ASP A 17 1.39 -10.25 -10.53
C ASP A 17 0.11 -9.58 -11.05
N GLY A 18 -0.21 -8.36 -10.59
CA GLY A 18 -1.43 -7.66 -10.96
C GLY A 18 -1.36 -6.80 -12.21
N TYR A 19 -0.16 -6.62 -12.78
CA TYR A 19 0.02 -5.86 -14.02
C TYR A 19 -0.86 -6.44 -15.15
N PRO A 20 -1.57 -5.61 -15.94
CA PRO A 20 -1.44 -4.15 -16.08
C PRO A 20 -2.41 -3.33 -15.23
N ASN A 21 -3.00 -3.91 -14.18
CA ASN A 21 -3.93 -3.23 -13.29
C ASN A 21 -3.26 -2.84 -11.97
N GLU A 22 -3.77 -1.81 -11.31
CA GLU A 22 -3.42 -1.48 -9.94
C GLU A 22 -3.86 -2.60 -8.99
N ILE A 23 -2.90 -3.04 -8.16
CA ILE A 23 -3.18 -3.85 -6.98
C ILE A 23 -3.34 -2.96 -5.76
N CYS A 24 -3.89 -3.51 -4.69
CA CYS A 24 -3.88 -2.86 -3.39
C CYS A 24 -3.66 -3.88 -2.27
N GLY A 25 -3.20 -3.43 -1.12
CA GLY A 25 -3.09 -4.26 0.06
C GLY A 25 -2.78 -3.48 1.33
N ILE A 26 -2.65 -4.22 2.41
CA ILE A 26 -2.54 -3.69 3.77
C ILE A 26 -1.20 -4.12 4.36
N MET A 27 -0.51 -3.18 4.98
CA MET A 27 0.78 -3.37 5.64
C MET A 27 0.59 -3.51 7.15
N LEU A 28 1.21 -4.54 7.72
CA LEU A 28 1.07 -4.92 9.13
C LEU A 28 2.43 -4.87 9.83
N GLY A 29 2.40 -4.59 11.14
CA GLY A 29 3.59 -4.70 11.98
C GLY A 29 3.28 -4.80 13.46
N PRO A 30 4.30 -4.97 14.31
CA PRO A 30 4.11 -5.12 15.75
C PRO A 30 3.40 -3.90 16.35
N GLN A 31 2.56 -4.14 17.36
CA GLN A 31 1.80 -3.07 18.01
C GLN A 31 2.71 -1.99 18.59
N GLY A 32 2.37 -0.72 18.32
CA GLY A 32 3.16 0.44 18.75
C GLY A 32 4.49 0.64 18.02
N GLU A 33 4.80 -0.17 17.01
CA GLU A 33 5.97 -0.01 16.16
C GLU A 33 5.59 0.46 14.76
N ARG A 34 6.37 1.38 14.20
CA ARG A 34 6.21 1.86 12.82
C ARG A 34 7.10 1.10 11.83
N THR A 35 7.14 -0.23 11.99
CA THR A 35 7.93 -1.17 11.18
C THR A 35 7.02 -2.21 10.54
N VAL A 36 6.94 -2.22 9.22
CA VAL A 36 6.17 -3.24 8.48
C VAL A 36 6.95 -4.54 8.46
N THR A 37 6.36 -5.59 9.01
CA THR A 37 6.94 -6.93 9.05
C THR A 37 6.19 -7.93 8.18
N ASP A 38 4.93 -7.62 7.84
CA ASP A 38 4.07 -8.51 7.07
C ASP A 38 3.07 -7.70 6.22
N VAL A 39 2.49 -8.32 5.19
CA VAL A 39 1.51 -7.69 4.30
C VAL A 39 0.38 -8.66 3.94
N ARG A 40 -0.80 -8.12 3.66
CA ARG A 40 -1.92 -8.87 3.11
C ARG A 40 -2.33 -8.24 1.78
N ARG A 41 -2.53 -9.07 0.75
CA ARG A 41 -3.14 -8.64 -0.50
C ARG A 41 -4.61 -8.36 -0.25
N ALA A 42 -5.14 -7.29 -0.85
CA ALA A 42 -6.56 -6.96 -0.83
C ALA A 42 -7.09 -6.84 -2.25
N ARG A 43 -8.38 -7.11 -2.44
CA ARG A 43 -9.03 -6.96 -3.72
C ARG A 43 -9.24 -5.48 -4.06
N ASN A 44 -8.82 -5.09 -5.27
CA ASN A 44 -9.23 -3.83 -5.88
C ASN A 44 -10.66 -3.98 -6.41
N ILE A 45 -11.61 -3.22 -5.87
CA ILE A 45 -13.02 -3.29 -6.29
C ILE A 45 -13.35 -2.41 -7.50
N ILE A 46 -12.43 -1.53 -7.91
CA ILE A 46 -12.60 -0.73 -9.13
C ILE A 46 -12.28 -1.62 -10.34
N VAL A 47 -13.26 -1.85 -11.21
CA VAL A 47 -13.10 -2.74 -12.39
C VAL A 47 -12.78 -1.93 -13.66
N GLU A 48 -13.63 -0.96 -14.02
CA GLU A 48 -13.55 -0.24 -15.29
C GLU A 48 -12.29 0.64 -15.43
N ARG A 49 -11.77 1.12 -14.30
CA ARG A 49 -10.56 1.97 -14.22
C ARG A 49 -9.48 1.35 -13.34
N SER A 50 -9.46 0.02 -13.27
CA SER A 50 -8.47 -0.73 -12.49
C SER A 50 -7.02 -0.44 -12.89
N ARG A 51 -6.74 0.18 -14.05
CA ARG A 51 -5.38 0.52 -14.50
C ARG A 51 -4.78 1.76 -13.83
N ASP A 52 -5.60 2.62 -13.25
CA ASP A 52 -5.15 3.89 -12.66
C ASP A 52 -5.95 4.32 -11.41
N ARG A 53 -6.72 3.37 -10.85
CA ARG A 53 -7.50 3.56 -9.63
C ARG A 53 -7.58 2.25 -8.87
N TYR A 54 -7.54 2.38 -7.56
CA TYR A 54 -7.89 1.32 -6.65
C TYR A 54 -8.88 1.76 -5.57
N GLU A 55 -9.59 0.78 -5.04
CA GLU A 55 -10.31 0.89 -3.79
C GLU A 55 -10.23 -0.46 -3.09
N ILE A 56 -9.79 -0.47 -1.83
CA ILE A 56 -9.67 -1.70 -1.05
C ILE A 56 -11.08 -2.20 -0.75
N ASP A 57 -11.32 -3.48 -1.02
CA ASP A 57 -12.56 -4.15 -0.60
C ASP A 57 -12.75 -4.02 0.93
N PRO A 58 -13.85 -3.39 1.40
CA PRO A 58 -14.13 -3.27 2.82
C PRO A 58 -14.20 -4.62 3.55
N LEU A 59 -14.60 -5.69 2.85
CA LEU A 59 -14.64 -7.03 3.44
C LEU A 59 -13.24 -7.60 3.68
N ASP A 60 -12.30 -7.35 2.76
CA ASP A 60 -10.89 -7.71 2.96
C ASP A 60 -10.28 -6.87 4.08
N HIS A 61 -10.59 -5.57 4.15
CA HIS A 61 -10.11 -4.71 5.24
C HIS A 61 -10.54 -5.25 6.61
N ILE A 62 -11.83 -5.55 6.80
CA ILE A 62 -12.34 -6.10 8.06
C ILE A 62 -11.70 -7.44 8.39
N ARG A 63 -11.57 -8.34 7.39
CA ARG A 63 -10.93 -9.65 7.58
C ARG A 63 -9.48 -9.49 8.02
N ILE A 64 -8.71 -8.66 7.32
CA ILE A 64 -7.30 -8.42 7.59
C ILE A 64 -7.09 -7.74 8.95
N GLN A 65 -7.95 -6.79 9.33
CA GLN A 65 -7.91 -6.17 10.66
C GLN A 65 -8.07 -7.24 11.75
N ARG A 66 -9.04 -8.14 11.62
CA ARG A 66 -9.23 -9.23 12.60
C ARG A 66 -8.03 -10.16 12.67
N GLU A 67 -7.47 -10.54 11.53
CA GLU A 67 -6.24 -11.36 11.47
C GLU A 67 -5.06 -10.66 12.14
N ALA A 68 -4.92 -9.34 11.96
CA ALA A 68 -3.88 -8.55 12.59
C ALA A 68 -4.07 -8.50 14.11
N ASP A 69 -5.29 -8.23 14.58
CA ASP A 69 -5.63 -8.19 16.00
C ASP A 69 -5.33 -9.53 16.69
N GLU A 70 -5.72 -10.65 16.07
CA GLU A 70 -5.46 -12.01 16.57
C GLU A 70 -3.96 -12.34 16.63
N ALA A 71 -3.17 -11.76 15.74
CA ALA A 71 -1.72 -11.91 15.70
C ALA A 71 -0.96 -10.90 16.57
N GLY A 72 -1.64 -9.97 17.25
CA GLY A 72 -1.01 -8.89 17.99
C GLY A 72 -0.23 -7.91 17.10
N LEU A 73 -0.78 -7.62 15.92
CA LEU A 73 -0.24 -6.70 14.93
C LEU A 73 -1.18 -5.50 14.74
N ASP A 74 -0.62 -4.36 14.34
CA ASP A 74 -1.37 -3.17 13.92
C ASP A 74 -1.33 -3.02 12.39
N ILE A 75 -2.38 -2.41 11.83
CA ILE A 75 -2.35 -1.86 10.47
C ILE A 75 -1.49 -0.60 10.49
N ILE A 76 -0.33 -0.65 9.83
CA ILE A 76 0.59 0.50 9.68
C ILE A 76 0.15 1.37 8.50
N GLY A 77 -0.50 0.77 7.51
CA GLY A 77 -1.09 1.49 6.39
C GLY A 77 -1.30 0.61 5.17
N TYR A 78 -1.19 1.20 4.00
CA TYR A 78 -1.69 0.64 2.74
C TYR A 78 -0.63 0.70 1.66
N TYR A 79 -0.75 -0.17 0.67
CA TYR A 79 0.07 -0.07 -0.54
C TYR A 79 -0.77 -0.30 -1.78
N HIS A 80 -0.31 0.28 -2.89
CA HIS A 80 -0.85 0.02 -4.22
C HIS A 80 0.25 0.12 -5.28
N SER A 81 -0.06 -0.25 -6.51
CA SER A 81 0.87 -0.17 -7.64
C SER A 81 0.39 0.83 -8.67
N HIS A 82 1.33 1.49 -9.34
CA HIS A 82 1.12 2.31 -10.51
C HIS A 82 1.69 1.59 -11.77
N PRO A 83 0.83 1.04 -12.64
CA PRO A 83 1.24 0.44 -13.90
C PRO A 83 1.75 1.51 -14.88
N ASP A 84 2.99 1.36 -15.35
CA ASP A 84 3.65 2.23 -16.33
C ASP A 84 3.68 3.72 -15.92
N HIS A 85 3.61 4.01 -14.62
CA HIS A 85 3.66 5.35 -14.05
C HIS A 85 4.58 5.40 -12.82
N PRO A 86 5.23 6.55 -12.55
CA PRO A 86 6.11 6.69 -11.40
C PRO A 86 5.43 6.41 -10.06
N ALA A 87 6.22 5.98 -9.07
CA ALA A 87 5.84 5.81 -7.68
C ALA A 87 5.65 7.19 -7.00
N ARG A 88 4.66 7.96 -7.46
CA ARG A 88 4.33 9.30 -6.95
C ARG A 88 2.84 9.40 -6.69
N ALA A 89 2.48 10.08 -5.61
CA ALA A 89 1.10 10.38 -5.27
C ALA A 89 0.34 11.06 -6.42
N SER A 90 -0.81 10.51 -6.80
CA SER A 90 -1.79 11.19 -7.65
C SER A 90 -2.78 12.01 -6.80
N VAL A 91 -3.56 12.86 -7.47
CA VAL A 91 -4.68 13.57 -6.82
C VAL A 91 -5.71 12.58 -6.28
N PHE A 92 -5.98 11.50 -7.03
CA PHE A 92 -6.95 10.48 -6.64
C PHE A 92 -6.57 9.76 -5.35
N ASP A 93 -5.27 9.46 -5.18
CA ASP A 93 -4.74 8.83 -3.96
C ASP A 93 -4.88 9.74 -2.76
N THR A 94 -4.54 11.01 -2.96
CA THR A 94 -4.55 12.06 -1.93
C THR A 94 -5.94 12.26 -1.35
N GLU A 95 -6.97 12.34 -2.20
CA GLU A 95 -8.37 12.55 -1.78
C GLU A 95 -8.92 11.38 -0.94
N ARG A 96 -8.30 10.20 -1.02
CA ARG A 96 -8.72 8.97 -0.32
C ARG A 96 -7.85 8.62 0.88
N ALA A 97 -6.87 9.45 1.19
CA ALA A 97 -5.98 9.23 2.31
C ALA A 97 -6.68 9.43 3.65
N TRP A 98 -6.47 8.51 4.58
CA TRP A 98 -6.65 8.70 6.01
C TRP A 98 -5.35 9.13 6.68
N ALA A 99 -5.46 10.10 7.59
CA ALA A 99 -4.36 10.53 8.44
C ALA A 99 -3.92 9.41 9.40
N GLY A 100 -2.63 9.42 9.76
CA GLY A 100 -2.06 8.45 10.70
C GLY A 100 -1.52 7.15 10.06
N TYR A 101 -1.84 6.89 8.79
CA TYR A 101 -1.32 5.73 8.05
C TYR A 101 -0.19 6.10 7.09
N VAL A 102 0.61 5.08 6.73
CA VAL A 102 1.62 5.18 5.67
C VAL A 102 1.09 4.56 4.38
N TYR A 103 1.34 5.21 3.26
CA TYR A 103 0.95 4.75 1.93
C TYR A 103 2.21 4.44 1.12
N VAL A 104 2.34 3.22 0.61
CA VAL A 104 3.44 2.84 -0.28
C VAL A 104 2.93 2.70 -1.70
N ILE A 105 3.57 3.37 -2.65
CA ILE A 105 3.26 3.26 -4.06
C ILE A 105 4.43 2.57 -4.74
N VAL A 106 4.15 1.50 -5.49
CA VAL A 106 5.14 0.78 -6.29
C VAL A 106 4.96 1.10 -7.77
N SER A 107 5.99 1.60 -8.42
CA SER A 107 6.02 1.74 -9.88
C SER A 107 6.27 0.37 -10.51
N VAL A 108 5.41 -0.04 -11.44
CA VAL A 108 5.54 -1.31 -12.17
C VAL A 108 5.55 -1.01 -13.66
N GLU A 109 6.71 -1.12 -14.29
CA GLU A 109 6.88 -0.87 -15.72
C GLU A 109 7.02 -2.18 -16.49
N ASN A 110 6.17 -2.39 -17.50
CA ASN A 110 6.17 -3.62 -18.30
C ASN A 110 6.13 -4.91 -17.43
N GLY A 111 5.31 -4.90 -16.37
CA GLY A 111 5.18 -6.01 -15.43
C GLY A 111 6.34 -6.21 -14.45
N LYS A 112 7.28 -5.27 -14.37
CA LYS A 112 8.42 -5.33 -13.45
C LYS A 112 8.39 -4.17 -12.47
N PRO A 113 8.46 -4.43 -11.14
CA PRO A 113 8.64 -3.38 -10.15
C PRO A 113 9.98 -2.68 -10.37
N VAL A 114 9.96 -1.35 -10.49
CA VAL A 114 11.17 -0.55 -10.77
C VAL A 114 11.49 0.48 -9.70
N ASP A 115 10.49 0.94 -8.95
CA ASP A 115 10.65 1.96 -7.91
C ASP A 115 9.55 1.84 -6.85
N ALA A 116 9.79 2.38 -5.66
CA ALA A 116 8.79 2.48 -4.61
C ALA A 116 9.04 3.69 -3.70
N ASN A 117 7.98 4.43 -3.39
CA ASN A 117 8.04 5.55 -2.45
C ASN A 117 6.94 5.43 -1.39
N ALA A 118 7.16 6.05 -0.24
CA ALA A 118 6.22 6.08 0.86
C ALA A 118 5.73 7.50 1.14
N PHE A 119 4.48 7.60 1.58
CA PHE A 119 3.78 8.86 1.79
C PHE A 119 2.93 8.84 3.06
N VAL A 120 2.66 10.02 3.60
CA VAL A 120 1.70 10.23 4.70
C VAL A 120 0.81 11.43 4.42
N ALA A 121 -0.41 11.41 4.95
CA ALA A 121 -1.31 12.56 4.97
C ALA A 121 -1.40 13.14 6.39
N ALA A 122 -1.38 14.47 6.50
CA ALA A 122 -1.50 15.16 7.78
C ALA A 122 -2.95 15.20 8.31
N ASN A 123 -3.93 15.19 7.39
CA ASN A 123 -5.36 15.15 7.67
C ASN A 123 -6.03 14.23 6.63
N ASP A 124 -7.22 13.73 6.92
CA ASP A 124 -8.01 12.94 5.97
C ASP A 124 -8.29 13.74 4.68
N GLY A 125 -8.11 13.10 3.53
CA GLY A 125 -8.20 13.71 2.21
C GLY A 125 -7.15 14.81 1.94
N GLY A 126 -6.14 14.94 2.81
CA GLY A 126 -5.10 15.96 2.71
C GLY A 126 -3.93 15.55 1.82
N PRO A 127 -3.12 16.52 1.33
CA PRO A 127 -1.98 16.28 0.46
C PRO A 127 -1.00 15.27 1.05
N PHE A 128 -0.58 14.30 0.22
CA PHE A 128 0.52 13.42 0.56
C PHE A 128 1.84 14.18 0.67
N ARG A 129 2.64 13.77 1.65
CA ARG A 129 4.01 14.21 1.88
C ARG A 129 4.91 13.00 1.88
N ASP A 130 6.12 13.17 1.35
CA ASP A 130 7.12 12.12 1.32
C ASP A 130 7.44 11.65 2.75
N GLU A 131 7.43 10.33 2.94
CA GLU A 131 7.89 9.66 4.14
C GLU A 131 9.15 8.86 3.75
N PRO A 132 10.28 9.05 4.43
CA PRO A 132 11.49 8.28 4.12
C PRO A 132 11.21 6.77 4.19
N LEU A 133 11.54 6.03 3.13
CA LEU A 133 11.37 4.58 3.07
C LEU A 133 12.72 3.89 3.27
N GLU A 134 12.84 3.11 4.35
CA GLU A 134 14.03 2.32 4.65
C GLU A 134 13.67 0.83 4.58
N ILE A 135 14.42 0.06 3.80
CA ILE A 135 14.24 -1.40 3.74
C ILE A 135 15.30 -2.09 4.59
N THR A 136 14.86 -2.93 5.52
CA THR A 136 15.70 -3.55 6.57
C THR A 136 15.65 -5.07 6.58
#